data_AF-A0A5Q2N718-F1
#
_entry.id   AF-A0A5Q2N718-F1
#
_cell.length_a   1.000
_cell.length_b   1.000
_cell.length_c   1.000
_cell.angle_alpha   90.00
_cell.angle_beta   90.00
_cell.angle_gamma   90.00
#
_symmetry.space_group_name_H-M   'P 1'
#
loop_
_entity.id
_entity.type
_entity.pdbx_description
1 polymer ?
#
loop_
_entity_poly.entity_id
_entity_poly.type
_entity_poly.pdbx_seq_one_letter_code
_entity_poly.pdbx_strand_id
1 'polypeptide(L)'
;MQVPCRYPELQEDRELKSMIHYTLRRQLASLESQRSMGLVVLQLIDLCQGLIEKVRTVPPLPASSLKVQEWYGNAMKPELFRDGLQAMEWTVEERGLAGLGDLQGIPWMMAMENFFEAWVETVMTKVARSMGGQLRVGRKRESLVPLHWDPPYQGSQRFLLPDLVLEREDRTIIVDAKYKRHWEELSHQKWSHLGDGMRESHRHDLLQILAYASISPNKNTTCCLAYPCQEETYRSLKQRGRLFHKARVAHGDRAVDLALVALPLSAQSFESVVQDLTGLLRDS
;
A
#
# COMPACT_ATOMS: atom_id res chain seq x y z
N MET A 1 57.80 3.74 -28.95
CA MET A 1 57.51 3.78 -27.50
C MET A 1 56.07 3.30 -27.33
N GLN A 2 55.87 2.04 -26.96
CA GLN A 2 54.52 1.48 -26.71
C GLN A 2 54.18 1.72 -25.25
N VAL A 3 53.14 2.50 -24.99
CA VAL A 3 52.58 2.65 -23.65
C VAL A 3 51.74 1.39 -23.37
N PRO A 4 52.02 0.62 -22.30
CA PRO A 4 51.23 -0.55 -21.95
C PRO A 4 49.90 -0.08 -21.36
N CYS A 5 48.92 0.21 -22.22
CA CYS A 5 47.54 0.41 -21.80
C CYS A 5 46.96 -0.97 -21.47
N ARG A 6 46.77 -1.26 -20.18
CA ARG A 6 46.35 -2.58 -19.66
C ARG A 6 44.84 -2.72 -19.47
N TYR A 7 44.05 -1.75 -19.94
CA TYR A 7 42.60 -1.73 -19.79
C TYR A 7 41.94 -1.48 -21.16
N PRO A 8 41.54 -2.54 -21.88
CA PRO A 8 40.80 -2.39 -23.12
C PRO A 8 39.30 -2.29 -22.80
N GLU A 9 38.70 -1.14 -23.09
CA GLU A 9 37.25 -0.91 -23.22
C GLU A 9 36.38 -1.23 -21.99
N LEU A 10 35.26 -0.50 -21.84
CA LEU A 10 34.22 -0.82 -20.87
C LEU A 10 33.51 -2.11 -21.32
N GLN A 11 34.12 -3.26 -21.07
CA GLN A 11 33.53 -4.55 -21.40
C GLN A 11 32.42 -4.89 -20.41
N GLU A 12 31.33 -5.45 -20.93
CA GLU A 12 30.22 -5.90 -20.12
C GLU A 12 30.65 -7.08 -19.23
N ASP A 13 30.24 -7.07 -17.96
CA ASP A 13 30.50 -8.17 -17.03
C ASP A 13 29.69 -9.41 -17.45
N ARG A 14 30.36 -10.33 -18.15
CA ARG A 14 29.75 -11.57 -18.66
C ARG A 14 29.25 -12.47 -17.53
N GLU A 15 29.92 -12.48 -16.38
CA GLU A 15 29.52 -13.32 -15.24
C GLU A 15 28.25 -12.78 -14.61
N LEU A 16 28.17 -11.46 -14.41
CA LEU A 16 26.95 -10.81 -13.92
C LEU A 16 25.78 -11.03 -14.89
N LYS A 17 25.99 -10.86 -16.20
CA LYS A 17 24.95 -11.16 -17.20
C LYS A 17 24.53 -12.63 -17.19
N SER A 18 25.46 -13.54 -16.96
CA SER A 18 25.17 -14.98 -16.88
C SER A 18 24.28 -15.29 -15.67
N MET A 19 24.55 -14.65 -14.52
CA MET A 19 23.71 -14.76 -13.31
C MET A 19 22.32 -14.13 -13.50
N ILE A 20 22.23 -12.98 -14.18
CA ILE A 20 20.96 -12.36 -14.56
C ILE A 20 20.16 -13.33 -15.44
N HIS A 21 20.79 -13.90 -16.46
CA HIS A 21 20.12 -14.86 -17.36
C HIS A 21 19.65 -16.10 -16.59
N TYR A 22 20.48 -16.67 -15.71
CA TYR A 22 20.09 -17.78 -14.84
C TYR A 22 18.88 -17.44 -13.97
N THR A 23 18.92 -16.29 -13.30
CA THR A 23 17.83 -15.80 -12.43
C THR A 23 16.53 -15.62 -13.20
N LEU A 24 16.58 -14.96 -14.36
CA LEU A 24 15.38 -14.75 -15.19
C LEU A 24 14.77 -16.07 -15.68
N ARG A 25 15.60 -17.05 -16.07
CA ARG A 25 15.12 -18.39 -16.46
C ARG A 25 14.38 -19.09 -15.32
N ARG A 26 14.91 -18.98 -14.10
CA ARG A 26 14.25 -19.52 -12.90
C ARG A 26 12.92 -18.83 -12.62
N GLN A 27 12.88 -17.50 -12.69
CA GLN A 27 11.65 -16.73 -12.47
C GLN A 27 10.60 -17.04 -13.53
N LEU A 28 10.99 -17.16 -14.80
CA LEU A 28 10.10 -17.56 -15.88
C LEU A 28 9.49 -18.94 -15.62
N ALA A 29 10.29 -19.95 -15.27
CA ALA A 29 9.80 -21.29 -14.97
C ALA A 29 8.77 -21.28 -13.81
N SER A 30 9.02 -20.48 -12.77
CA SER A 30 8.08 -20.29 -11.66
C SER A 30 6.76 -19.64 -12.12
N LEU A 31 6.84 -18.55 -12.88
CA LEU A 31 5.67 -17.84 -13.40
C LEU A 31 4.84 -18.71 -14.35
N GLU A 32 5.51 -19.51 -15.20
CA GLU A 32 4.84 -20.44 -16.13
C GLU A 32 4.03 -21.51 -15.39
N SER A 33 4.48 -21.96 -14.22
CA SER A 33 3.70 -22.87 -13.37
C SER A 33 2.40 -22.26 -12.84
N GLN A 34 2.32 -20.92 -12.81
CA GLN A 34 1.19 -20.16 -12.28
C GLN A 34 0.37 -19.47 -13.37
N ARG A 35 0.55 -19.86 -14.64
CA ARG A 35 -0.04 -19.19 -15.81
C ARG A 35 -1.56 -19.00 -15.73
N SER A 36 -2.28 -19.87 -15.02
CA SER A 36 -3.73 -19.78 -14.82
C SER A 36 -4.18 -18.74 -13.79
N MET A 37 -3.26 -18.11 -13.04
CA MET A 37 -3.58 -17.21 -11.92
C MET A 37 -3.92 -15.77 -12.35
N GLY A 38 -4.11 -15.52 -13.64
CA GLY A 38 -4.70 -14.29 -14.16
C GLY A 38 -3.78 -13.43 -15.01
N LEU A 39 -4.31 -12.27 -15.44
CA LEU A 39 -3.68 -11.38 -16.43
C LEU A 39 -2.31 -10.84 -15.96
N VAL A 40 -2.16 -10.56 -14.67
CA VAL A 40 -0.90 -10.03 -14.11
C VAL A 40 0.24 -11.02 -14.32
N VAL A 41 0.00 -12.32 -14.12
CA VAL A 41 1.03 -13.35 -14.34
C VAL A 41 1.45 -13.40 -15.81
N LEU A 42 0.50 -13.28 -16.74
CA LEU A 42 0.82 -13.23 -18.17
C LEU A 42 1.68 -12.02 -18.53
N GLN A 43 1.39 -10.84 -17.96
CA GLN A 43 2.21 -9.64 -18.15
C GLN A 43 3.63 -9.80 -17.59
N LEU A 44 3.77 -10.46 -16.43
CA LEU A 44 5.08 -10.75 -15.84
C LEU A 44 5.87 -11.77 -16.65
N ILE A 45 5.22 -12.79 -17.23
CA ILE A 45 5.85 -13.74 -18.16
C ILE A 45 6.41 -12.99 -19.38
N ASP A 46 5.60 -12.12 -20.01
CA ASP A 46 6.02 -11.33 -21.17
C ASP A 46 7.21 -10.41 -20.86
N LEU A 47 7.15 -9.70 -19.72
CA LEU A 47 8.27 -8.90 -19.23
C LEU A 47 9.53 -9.75 -19.03
N CYS A 48 9.40 -10.92 -18.41
CA CYS A 48 10.54 -11.81 -18.14
C CYS A 48 11.17 -12.31 -19.44
N GLN A 49 10.36 -12.70 -20.42
CA GLN A 49 10.82 -13.10 -21.76
C GLN A 49 11.56 -11.95 -22.46
N GLY A 50 11.02 -10.73 -22.42
CA GLY A 50 11.67 -9.55 -22.97
C GLY A 50 13.02 -9.23 -22.31
N LEU A 51 13.16 -9.49 -21.00
CA LEU A 51 14.43 -9.35 -20.29
C LEU A 51 15.43 -10.47 -20.65
N ILE A 52 14.98 -11.71 -20.83
CA ILE A 52 15.83 -12.84 -21.24
C ILE A 52 16.48 -12.57 -22.60
N GLU A 53 15.73 -12.03 -23.56
CA GLU A 53 16.29 -11.72 -24.88
C GLU A 53 17.45 -10.71 -24.80
N LYS A 54 17.44 -9.79 -23.83
CA LYS A 54 18.54 -8.81 -23.62
C LYS A 54 19.84 -9.45 -23.10
N VAL A 55 19.77 -10.64 -22.50
CA VAL A 55 20.93 -11.35 -21.92
C VAL A 55 21.20 -12.70 -22.59
N ARG A 56 20.50 -12.99 -23.70
CA ARG A 56 20.58 -14.27 -24.41
C ARG A 56 21.96 -14.61 -24.97
N THR A 57 22.83 -13.60 -25.15
CA THR A 57 24.18 -13.76 -25.69
C THR A 57 25.15 -14.46 -24.73
N VAL A 58 24.80 -14.61 -23.46
CA VAL A 58 25.59 -15.33 -22.45
C VAL A 58 24.85 -16.55 -21.92
N PRO A 59 25.54 -17.63 -21.51
CA PRO A 59 24.88 -18.80 -20.95
C PRO A 59 24.25 -18.49 -19.58
N PRO A 60 23.11 -19.10 -19.23
CA PRO A 60 22.49 -18.94 -17.91
C PRO A 60 23.25 -19.78 -16.87
N LEU A 61 24.17 -19.15 -16.14
CA LEU A 61 24.96 -19.81 -15.09
C LEU A 61 24.82 -19.07 -13.76
N PRO A 62 24.66 -19.79 -12.63
CA PRO A 62 24.70 -19.16 -11.32
C PRO A 62 26.12 -18.67 -11.02
N ALA A 63 26.24 -17.59 -10.25
CA ALA A 63 27.51 -17.11 -9.72
C ALA A 63 27.90 -17.87 -8.44
N SER A 64 29.20 -17.95 -8.15
CA SER A 64 29.66 -18.47 -6.86
C SER A 64 29.42 -17.45 -5.75
N SER A 65 29.27 -17.93 -4.50
CA SER A 65 29.09 -17.07 -3.32
C SER A 65 30.22 -16.06 -3.13
N LEU A 66 31.47 -16.47 -3.40
CA LEU A 66 32.64 -15.58 -3.40
C LEU A 66 32.49 -14.44 -4.41
N LYS A 67 31.99 -14.74 -5.62
CA LYS A 67 31.78 -13.73 -6.65
C LYS A 67 30.68 -12.73 -6.29
N VAL A 68 29.60 -13.21 -5.69
CA VAL A 68 28.51 -12.35 -5.21
C VAL A 68 29.02 -11.38 -4.13
N GLN A 69 29.85 -11.87 -3.19
CA GLN A 69 30.50 -11.02 -2.18
C GLN A 69 31.44 -9.98 -2.79
N GLU A 70 32.21 -10.34 -3.82
CA GLU A 70 33.04 -9.38 -4.58
C GLU A 70 32.18 -8.27 -5.21
N TRP A 71 31.00 -8.59 -5.75
CA TRP A 71 30.11 -7.58 -6.31
C TRP A 71 29.52 -6.63 -5.25
N TYR A 72 29.21 -7.13 -4.05
CA TYR A 72 28.77 -6.30 -2.92
C TYR A 72 29.91 -5.42 -2.34
N GLY A 73 31.15 -5.91 -2.33
CA GLY A 73 32.30 -5.23 -1.74
C GLY A 73 32.80 -3.99 -2.50
N ASN A 74 32.32 -3.78 -3.73
CA ASN A 74 32.73 -2.64 -4.55
C ASN A 74 31.98 -1.35 -4.15
N ALA A 75 32.70 -0.40 -3.56
CA ALA A 75 32.19 0.75 -2.80
C ALA A 75 31.33 1.80 -3.56
N MET A 76 31.10 1.64 -4.87
CA MET A 76 30.28 2.59 -5.65
C MET A 76 29.26 1.86 -6.53
N LYS A 77 28.16 1.41 -5.92
CA LYS A 77 27.02 0.85 -6.64
C LYS A 77 25.72 1.53 -6.21
N PRO A 78 24.86 1.98 -7.15
CA PRO A 78 23.53 2.49 -6.84
C PRO A 78 22.69 1.48 -6.06
N GLU A 79 21.71 1.95 -5.30
CA GLU A 79 20.76 1.12 -4.53
C GLU A 79 20.11 0.05 -5.42
N LEU A 80 19.62 0.42 -6.60
CA LEU A 80 19.06 -0.52 -7.59
C LEU A 80 19.98 -1.71 -7.92
N PHE A 81 21.30 -1.49 -7.95
CA PHE A 81 22.25 -2.57 -8.23
C PHE A 81 22.33 -3.56 -7.07
N ARG A 82 22.28 -3.04 -5.83
CA ARG A 82 22.28 -3.87 -4.61
C ARG A 82 20.98 -4.66 -4.51
N ASP A 83 19.85 -4.03 -4.80
CA ASP A 83 18.54 -4.69 -4.81
C ASP A 83 18.49 -5.79 -5.88
N GLY A 84 19.04 -5.51 -7.07
CA GLY A 84 19.16 -6.48 -8.15
C GLY A 84 20.03 -7.68 -7.78
N LEU A 85 21.21 -7.45 -7.19
CA LEU A 85 22.07 -8.53 -6.69
C LEU A 85 21.38 -9.37 -5.62
N GLN A 86 20.72 -8.71 -4.68
CA GLN A 86 19.98 -9.36 -3.60
C GLN A 86 18.86 -10.26 -4.15
N ALA A 87 18.10 -9.76 -5.12
CA ALA A 87 17.04 -10.55 -5.77
C ALA A 87 17.59 -11.78 -6.52
N MET A 88 18.76 -11.66 -7.17
CA MET A 88 19.41 -12.79 -7.84
C MET A 88 19.93 -13.82 -6.82
N GLU A 89 20.59 -13.38 -5.76
CA GLU A 89 21.07 -14.22 -4.66
C GLU A 89 19.93 -15.04 -4.05
N TRP A 90 18.80 -14.40 -3.73
CA TRP A 90 17.61 -15.08 -3.24
C TRP A 90 17.06 -16.13 -4.21
N THR A 91 17.10 -15.85 -5.50
CA THR A 91 16.64 -16.80 -6.52
C THR A 91 17.57 -18.00 -6.64
N VAL A 92 18.89 -17.80 -6.51
CA VAL A 92 19.86 -18.90 -6.53
C VAL A 92 19.73 -19.76 -5.28
N GLU A 93 19.63 -19.15 -4.10
CA GLU A 93 19.57 -19.85 -2.81
C GLU A 93 18.18 -20.44 -2.49
N GLU A 94 17.19 -20.24 -3.36
CA GLU A 94 15.78 -20.64 -3.15
C GLU A 94 15.14 -20.04 -1.89
N ARG A 95 15.74 -18.97 -1.36
CA ARG A 95 15.23 -18.22 -0.21
C ARG A 95 14.15 -17.21 -0.60
N GLY A 96 13.67 -17.28 -1.84
CA GLY A 96 12.66 -16.41 -2.44
C GLY A 96 11.28 -17.07 -2.57
N LEU A 97 10.35 -16.36 -3.23
CA LEU A 97 8.92 -16.65 -3.40
C LEU A 97 8.54 -18.01 -4.05
N ALA A 98 9.44 -18.99 -4.17
CA ALA A 98 9.20 -20.28 -4.81
C ALA A 98 10.09 -21.44 -4.29
N GLY A 99 10.68 -21.34 -3.10
CA GLY A 99 11.38 -22.47 -2.48
C GLY A 99 10.42 -23.56 -2.00
N LEU A 100 10.86 -24.83 -2.02
CA LEU A 100 10.09 -26.00 -1.53
C LEU A 100 9.89 -26.03 0.00
N GLY A 101 10.42 -25.04 0.73
CA GLY A 101 10.27 -24.93 2.17
C GLY A 101 9.22 -23.88 2.55
N ASP A 102 8.13 -24.32 3.17
CA ASP A 102 7.05 -23.48 3.74
C ASP A 102 7.52 -22.40 4.74
N LEU A 103 8.81 -22.38 5.09
CA LEU A 103 9.42 -21.47 6.07
C LEU A 103 10.50 -20.53 5.49
N GLN A 104 10.76 -20.54 4.18
CA GLN A 104 11.89 -19.81 3.56
C GLN A 104 11.51 -18.97 2.33
N GLY A 105 10.25 -18.54 2.22
CA GLY A 105 9.91 -17.41 1.34
C GLY A 105 10.28 -16.09 2.02
N ILE A 106 10.80 -15.11 1.28
CA ILE A 106 10.92 -13.73 1.77
C ILE A 106 9.53 -13.32 2.29
N PRO A 107 9.38 -12.87 3.55
CA PRO A 107 8.20 -12.12 3.93
C PRO A 107 8.22 -10.87 3.05
N TRP A 108 7.48 -10.88 1.95
CA TRP A 108 7.19 -9.66 1.22
C TRP A 108 6.43 -8.78 2.21
N MET A 109 7.15 -7.85 2.83
CA MET A 109 6.53 -6.85 3.67
C MET A 109 5.90 -5.83 2.72
N MET A 110 4.73 -6.15 2.19
CA MET A 110 3.87 -5.09 1.70
C MET A 110 3.53 -4.22 2.90
N ALA A 111 3.79 -2.92 2.76
CA ALA A 111 3.29 -1.94 3.70
C ALA A 111 1.76 -2.00 3.65
N MET A 112 1.18 -2.84 4.51
CA MET A 112 -0.26 -3.12 4.50
C MET A 112 -1.08 -1.87 4.78
N GLU A 113 -0.51 -0.90 5.47
CA GLU A 113 -1.04 0.45 5.61
C GLU A 113 -1.25 1.11 4.23
N ASN A 114 -0.19 1.20 3.42
CA ASN A 114 -0.24 1.79 2.07
C ASN A 114 -1.17 1.00 1.14
N PHE A 115 -1.16 -0.33 1.25
CA PHE A 115 -2.06 -1.17 0.46
C PHE A 115 -3.52 -0.96 0.83
N PHE A 116 -3.82 -0.89 2.12
CA PHE A 116 -5.16 -0.65 2.61
C PHE A 116 -5.64 0.76 2.24
N GLU A 117 -4.78 1.78 2.35
CA GLU A 117 -5.09 3.13 1.85
C GLU A 117 -5.45 3.12 0.36
N ALA A 118 -4.66 2.44 -0.48
CA ALA A 118 -4.93 2.30 -1.92
C ALA A 118 -6.21 1.49 -2.21
N TRP A 119 -6.54 0.51 -1.38
CA TRP A 119 -7.80 -0.22 -1.46
C TRP A 119 -8.99 0.71 -1.16
N VAL A 120 -8.91 1.49 -0.08
CA VAL A 120 -9.94 2.48 0.27
C VAL A 120 -10.05 3.55 -0.83
N GLU A 121 -8.95 4.01 -1.43
CA GLU A 121 -8.98 4.89 -2.61
C GLU A 121 -9.77 4.27 -3.76
N THR A 122 -9.57 2.98 -4.03
CA THR A 122 -10.27 2.26 -5.12
C THR A 122 -11.77 2.21 -4.86
N VAL A 123 -12.17 1.87 -3.64
CA VAL A 123 -13.58 1.86 -3.22
C VAL A 123 -14.17 3.27 -3.31
N MET A 124 -13.51 4.27 -2.74
CA MET A 124 -13.98 5.66 -2.71
C MET A 124 -14.02 6.30 -4.09
N THR A 125 -13.15 5.89 -5.02
CA THR A 125 -13.23 6.31 -6.43
C THR A 125 -14.54 5.87 -7.06
N LYS A 126 -14.99 4.64 -6.78
CA LYS A 126 -16.27 4.12 -7.27
C LYS A 126 -17.47 4.79 -6.57
N VAL A 127 -17.36 5.06 -5.27
CA VAL A 127 -18.36 5.82 -4.51
C VAL A 127 -18.50 7.25 -5.06
N ALA A 128 -17.38 7.96 -5.27
CA ALA A 128 -17.36 9.31 -5.82
C ALA A 128 -18.03 9.38 -7.20
N ARG A 129 -17.76 8.40 -8.08
CA ARG A 129 -18.46 8.29 -9.38
C ARG A 129 -19.97 8.12 -9.24
N SER A 130 -20.42 7.41 -8.21
CA SER A 130 -21.84 7.15 -7.94
C SER A 130 -22.56 8.32 -7.27
N MET A 131 -21.85 9.14 -6.49
CA MET A 131 -22.41 10.29 -5.76
C MET A 131 -22.25 11.62 -6.51
N GLY A 132 -21.34 11.67 -7.48
CA GLY A 132 -20.80 12.91 -8.02
C GLY A 132 -19.87 13.60 -7.01
N GLY A 133 -18.87 14.33 -7.51
CA GLY A 133 -17.90 15.06 -6.70
C GLY A 133 -16.46 14.84 -7.16
N GLN A 134 -15.54 15.58 -6.54
CA GLN A 134 -14.12 15.49 -6.82
C GLN A 134 -13.41 14.79 -5.67
N LEU A 135 -12.76 13.67 -5.97
CA LEU A 135 -11.91 12.95 -5.02
C LEU A 135 -10.47 13.46 -5.12
N ARG A 136 -9.91 13.90 -4.00
CA ARG A 136 -8.51 14.29 -3.82
C ARG A 136 -7.80 13.25 -2.96
N VAL A 137 -6.63 12.81 -3.39
CA VAL A 137 -5.89 11.70 -2.78
C VAL A 137 -4.59 12.18 -2.11
N GLY A 138 -4.39 11.78 -0.84
CA GLY A 138 -3.25 12.13 0.01
C GLY A 138 -1.92 11.61 -0.49
N ARG A 139 -1.84 10.33 -0.89
CA ARG A 139 -0.60 9.80 -1.51
C ARG A 139 -0.17 10.51 -2.79
N LYS A 140 -1.10 11.17 -3.51
CA LYS A 140 -0.82 12.02 -4.68
C LYS A 140 -0.58 13.48 -4.30
N ARG A 141 -0.59 13.80 -3.01
CA ARG A 141 -0.50 15.14 -2.41
C ARG A 141 -1.61 16.09 -2.84
N GLU A 142 -2.73 15.55 -3.31
CA GLU A 142 -3.85 16.37 -3.80
C GLU A 142 -4.66 16.94 -2.63
N SER A 143 -4.70 16.29 -1.47
CA SER A 143 -5.44 16.71 -0.26
C SER A 143 -4.61 17.53 0.73
N LEU A 144 -3.38 17.89 0.38
CA LEU A 144 -2.45 18.59 1.27
C LEU A 144 -2.98 19.99 1.64
N VAL A 145 -2.99 20.29 2.93
CA VAL A 145 -3.33 21.61 3.47
C VAL A 145 -2.18 22.15 4.32
N PRO A 146 -1.50 23.23 3.91
CA PRO A 146 -0.35 23.76 4.64
C PRO A 146 -0.78 24.42 5.97
N LEU A 147 0.07 24.25 6.99
CA LEU A 147 -0.01 24.95 8.26
C LEU A 147 1.01 26.09 8.26
N HIS A 148 0.52 27.31 8.47
CA HIS A 148 1.35 28.51 8.49
C HIS A 148 1.70 28.87 9.94
N TRP A 149 2.92 28.54 10.36
CA TRP A 149 3.43 28.93 11.67
C TRP A 149 3.93 30.37 11.63
N ASP A 150 3.48 31.17 12.59
CA ASP A 150 4.00 32.51 12.85
C ASP A 150 4.39 32.64 14.34
N PRO A 151 5.69 32.75 14.67
CA PRO A 151 6.83 32.73 13.75
C PRO A 151 7.07 31.33 13.12
N PRO A 152 7.77 31.24 11.97
CA PRO A 152 8.08 29.96 11.36
C PRO A 152 8.85 29.03 12.31
N TYR A 153 8.32 27.84 12.56
CA TYR A 153 8.91 26.87 13.47
C TYR A 153 9.25 25.57 12.74
N GLN A 154 10.55 25.26 12.63
CA GLN A 154 11.02 24.17 11.77
C GLN A 154 10.68 22.77 12.31
N GLY A 155 10.48 22.63 13.62
CA GLY A 155 10.27 21.35 14.30
C GLY A 155 8.81 20.90 14.44
N SER A 156 7.83 21.66 13.94
CA SER A 156 6.40 21.33 14.06
C SER A 156 5.81 20.85 12.73
N GLN A 157 4.61 20.27 12.81
CA GLN A 157 3.86 19.78 11.67
C GLN A 157 3.58 20.89 10.66
N ARG A 158 3.97 20.70 9.40
CA ARG A 158 3.88 21.75 8.36
C ARG A 158 2.61 21.70 7.53
N PHE A 159 1.88 20.59 7.57
CA PHE A 159 0.67 20.40 6.79
C PHE A 159 -0.21 19.32 7.42
N LEU A 160 -1.50 19.38 7.11
CA LEU A 160 -2.44 18.30 7.25
C LEU A 160 -2.52 17.55 5.91
N LEU A 161 -2.53 16.23 5.95
CA LEU A 161 -2.64 15.38 4.76
C LEU A 161 -3.65 14.26 5.05
N PRO A 162 -4.95 14.49 4.82
CA PRO A 162 -5.94 13.43 4.86
C PRO A 162 -5.71 12.44 3.73
N ASP A 163 -5.96 11.15 3.94
CA ASP A 163 -5.77 10.12 2.91
C ASP A 163 -6.68 10.36 1.70
N LEU A 164 -7.95 10.69 1.95
CA LEU A 164 -8.93 10.96 0.90
C LEU A 164 -9.87 12.10 1.31
N VAL A 165 -10.14 12.99 0.36
CA VAL A 165 -11.15 14.06 0.51
C VAL A 165 -12.06 14.04 -0.71
N LEU A 166 -13.33 13.73 -0.50
CA LEU A 166 -14.38 13.83 -1.52
C LEU A 166 -15.17 15.12 -1.30
N GLU A 167 -15.01 16.05 -2.23
CA GLU A 167 -15.67 17.35 -2.21
C GLU A 167 -16.92 17.33 -3.10
N ARG A 168 -18.03 17.82 -2.54
CA ARG A 168 -19.30 18.09 -3.24
C ARG A 168 -19.74 19.52 -2.92
N GLU A 169 -20.74 20.00 -3.65
CA GLU A 169 -21.26 21.37 -3.47
C GLU A 169 -21.79 21.63 -2.05
N ASP A 170 -22.44 20.63 -1.44
CA ASP A 170 -23.15 20.77 -0.15
C ASP A 170 -22.43 20.15 1.05
N ARG A 171 -21.40 19.34 0.81
CA ARG A 171 -20.75 18.53 1.84
C ARG A 171 -19.32 18.12 1.47
N THR A 172 -18.55 17.83 2.50
CA THR A 172 -17.20 17.24 2.35
C THR A 172 -17.14 15.93 3.09
N ILE A 173 -16.60 14.90 2.44
CA ILE A 173 -16.35 13.60 3.06
C ILE A 173 -14.84 13.41 3.15
N ILE A 174 -14.33 13.22 4.36
CA ILE A 174 -12.92 13.00 4.64
C ILE A 174 -12.77 11.56 5.12
N VAL A 175 -11.92 10.77 4.45
CA VAL A 175 -11.67 9.37 4.82
C VAL A 175 -10.21 9.22 5.19
N ASP A 176 -9.97 8.54 6.29
CA ASP A 176 -8.64 8.17 6.77
C ASP A 176 -8.62 6.65 7.02
N ALA A 177 -7.66 5.96 6.42
CA ALA A 177 -7.57 4.52 6.37
C ALA A 177 -6.53 4.03 7.38
N LYS A 178 -6.98 3.23 8.36
CA LYS A 178 -6.10 2.71 9.41
C LYS A 178 -6.02 1.20 9.32
N TYR A 179 -4.87 0.68 8.88
CA TYR A 179 -4.60 -0.76 8.92
C TYR A 179 -4.21 -1.21 10.34
N LYS A 180 -5.22 -1.39 11.20
CA LYS A 180 -5.06 -1.88 12.58
C LYS A 180 -6.05 -3.02 12.83
N ARG A 181 -5.64 -4.06 13.58
CA ARG A 181 -6.51 -5.20 13.97
C ARG A 181 -7.66 -4.80 14.91
N HIS A 182 -7.69 -3.54 15.34
CA HIS A 182 -8.57 -3.01 16.38
C HIS A 182 -10.07 -3.24 16.10
N TRP A 183 -10.49 -3.29 14.84
CA TRP A 183 -11.92 -3.39 14.52
C TRP A 183 -12.57 -4.70 14.99
N GLU A 184 -11.89 -5.84 14.82
CA GLU A 184 -12.43 -7.13 15.26
C GLU A 184 -12.53 -7.17 16.79
N GLU A 185 -11.51 -6.67 17.49
CA GLU A 185 -11.48 -6.59 18.95
C GLU A 185 -12.52 -5.60 19.52
N LEU A 186 -12.73 -4.45 18.86
CA LEU A 186 -13.78 -3.47 19.18
C LEU A 186 -15.20 -4.05 19.02
N SER A 187 -15.37 -5.01 18.11
CA SER A 187 -16.66 -5.64 17.87
C SER A 187 -16.98 -6.77 18.87
N HIS A 188 -15.94 -7.43 19.40
CA HIS A 188 -16.04 -8.60 20.28
C HIS A 188 -15.89 -8.29 21.77
N GLN A 189 -15.17 -7.22 22.15
CA GLN A 189 -14.93 -6.84 23.54
C GLN A 189 -15.57 -5.50 23.90
N LYS A 190 -16.05 -5.36 25.14
CA LYS A 190 -16.44 -4.05 25.67
C LYS A 190 -15.20 -3.16 25.70
N TRP A 191 -15.35 -1.89 25.34
CA TRP A 191 -14.29 -0.87 25.39
C TRP A 191 -13.47 -0.87 26.69
N SER A 192 -14.10 -1.26 27.81
CA SER A 192 -13.51 -1.42 29.14
C SER A 192 -12.43 -2.52 29.25
N HIS A 193 -12.33 -3.45 28.31
CA HIS A 193 -11.35 -4.54 28.30
C HIS A 193 -10.21 -4.36 27.30
N LEU A 194 -10.28 -3.32 26.45
CA LEU A 194 -9.17 -2.96 25.57
C LEU A 194 -7.99 -2.45 26.40
N GLY A 195 -6.78 -2.91 26.08
CA GLY A 195 -5.55 -2.41 26.71
C GLY A 195 -5.37 -0.91 26.46
N ASP A 196 -4.78 -0.21 27.43
CA ASP A 196 -4.68 1.26 27.41
C ASP A 196 -3.97 1.81 26.16
N GLY A 197 -2.98 1.09 25.63
CA GLY A 197 -2.31 1.46 24.38
C GLY A 197 -3.22 1.45 23.14
N MET A 198 -4.19 0.53 23.08
CA MET A 198 -5.14 0.47 21.96
C MET A 198 -6.15 1.63 22.02
N ARG A 199 -6.64 1.96 23.21
CA ARG A 199 -7.53 3.11 23.42
C ARG A 199 -6.85 4.41 23.04
N GLU A 200 -5.60 4.57 23.46
CA GLU A 200 -4.82 5.76 23.16
C GLU A 200 -4.54 5.90 21.66
N SER A 201 -4.22 4.78 20.98
CA SER A 201 -4.06 4.76 19.53
C SER A 201 -5.35 5.15 18.79
N HIS A 202 -6.50 4.61 19.20
CA HIS A 202 -7.79 4.99 18.61
C HIS A 202 -8.16 6.44 18.91
N ARG A 203 -7.87 6.93 20.12
CA ARG A 203 -8.05 8.35 20.48
C ARG A 203 -7.24 9.25 19.56
N HIS A 204 -6.00 8.85 19.22
CA HIS A 204 -5.16 9.60 18.30
C HIS A 204 -5.77 9.64 16.88
N ASP A 205 -6.26 8.50 16.37
CA ASP A 205 -6.93 8.42 15.07
C ASP A 205 -8.17 9.34 15.02
N LEU A 206 -8.98 9.32 16.08
CA LEU A 206 -10.16 10.18 16.22
C LEU A 206 -9.79 11.67 16.22
N LEU A 207 -8.77 12.06 16.99
CA LEU A 207 -8.34 13.45 17.04
C LEU A 207 -7.74 13.91 15.71
N GLN A 208 -6.99 13.04 15.03
CA GLN A 208 -6.43 13.32 13.71
C GLN A 208 -7.53 13.57 12.68
N ILE A 209 -8.52 12.68 12.57
CA ILE A 209 -9.59 12.84 11.57
C ILE A 209 -10.51 14.02 11.90
N LEU A 210 -10.76 14.31 13.18
CA LEU A 210 -11.51 15.50 13.59
C LEU A 210 -10.74 16.79 13.30
N ALA A 211 -9.41 16.78 13.40
CA ALA A 211 -8.60 17.91 12.96
C ALA A 211 -8.74 18.14 11.44
N TYR A 212 -8.82 17.06 10.64
CA TYR A 212 -9.14 17.18 9.22
C TYR A 212 -10.53 17.76 8.96
N ALA A 213 -11.52 17.53 9.83
CA ALA A 213 -12.83 18.17 9.65
C ALA A 213 -12.74 19.71 9.57
N SER A 214 -11.75 20.32 10.24
CA SER A 214 -11.54 21.77 10.24
C SER A 214 -11.11 22.35 8.89
N ILE A 215 -10.50 21.54 8.01
CA ILE A 215 -10.07 22.00 6.67
C ILE A 215 -11.22 22.08 5.66
N SER A 216 -12.38 21.49 6.00
CA SER A 216 -13.54 21.49 5.12
C SER A 216 -14.18 22.89 5.02
N PRO A 217 -14.40 23.42 3.80
CA PRO A 217 -15.13 24.68 3.62
C PRO A 217 -16.63 24.52 3.91
N ASN A 218 -17.15 23.29 3.83
CA ASN A 218 -18.57 22.99 4.00
C ASN A 218 -18.95 22.87 5.48
N LYS A 219 -20.15 23.35 5.83
CA LYS A 219 -20.72 23.21 7.19
C LYS A 219 -21.07 21.76 7.53
N ASN A 220 -21.39 20.96 6.50
CA ASN A 220 -21.68 19.54 6.61
C ASN A 220 -20.43 18.75 6.22
N THR A 221 -19.78 18.16 7.22
CA THR A 221 -18.58 17.36 7.00
C THR A 221 -18.77 15.97 7.59
N THR A 222 -18.53 14.94 6.80
CA THR A 222 -18.52 13.55 7.26
C THR A 222 -17.07 13.05 7.32
N CYS A 223 -16.64 12.65 8.50
CA CYS A 223 -15.33 12.04 8.73
C CYS A 223 -15.48 10.52 8.83
N CYS A 224 -14.72 9.76 8.05
CA CYS A 224 -14.77 8.30 8.04
C CYS A 224 -13.42 7.69 8.41
N LEU A 225 -13.38 6.95 9.51
CA LEU A 225 -12.25 6.07 9.81
C LEU A 225 -12.53 4.68 9.23
N ALA A 226 -11.77 4.31 8.21
CA ALA A 226 -11.86 3.00 7.59
C ALA A 226 -10.89 2.02 8.27
N TYR A 227 -11.39 0.84 8.63
CA TYR A 227 -10.59 -0.25 9.20
C TYR A 227 -10.77 -1.54 8.40
N PRO A 228 -9.69 -2.33 8.19
CA PRO A 228 -9.79 -3.59 7.51
C PRO A 228 -10.57 -4.61 8.36
N CYS A 229 -11.34 -5.47 7.71
CA CYS A 229 -11.94 -6.64 8.36
C CYS A 229 -11.91 -7.86 7.45
N GLN A 230 -12.11 -9.04 8.03
CA GLN A 230 -12.31 -10.26 7.24
C GLN A 230 -13.67 -10.24 6.53
N GLU A 231 -13.75 -10.97 5.41
CA GLU A 231 -14.98 -11.14 4.63
C GLU A 231 -16.15 -11.66 5.48
N GLU A 232 -15.89 -12.64 6.33
CA GLU A 232 -16.89 -13.22 7.25
C GLU A 232 -17.38 -12.19 8.27
N THR A 233 -16.45 -11.41 8.83
CA THR A 233 -16.75 -10.31 9.76
C THR A 233 -17.62 -9.25 9.10
N TYR A 234 -17.30 -8.82 7.87
CA TYR A 234 -18.10 -7.87 7.11
C TYR A 234 -19.54 -8.38 6.89
N ARG A 235 -19.70 -9.62 6.43
CA ARG A 235 -21.03 -10.23 6.23
C ARG A 235 -21.84 -10.31 7.53
N SER A 236 -21.18 -10.72 8.63
CA SER A 236 -21.80 -10.80 9.95
C SER A 236 -22.23 -9.42 10.46
N LEU A 237 -21.41 -8.37 10.27
CA LEU A 237 -21.77 -6.99 10.65
C LEU A 237 -22.90 -6.45 9.79
N LYS A 238 -22.92 -6.76 8.49
CA LYS A 238 -24.01 -6.42 7.57
C LYS A 238 -25.34 -7.01 8.02
N GLN A 239 -25.38 -8.29 8.32
CA GLN A 239 -26.58 -8.97 8.80
C GLN A 239 -27.10 -8.38 10.13
N ARG A 240 -26.19 -7.92 10.99
CA ARG A 240 -26.54 -7.32 12.29
C ARG A 240 -26.86 -5.82 12.21
N GLY A 241 -26.78 -5.19 11.03
CA GLY A 241 -26.95 -3.74 10.88
C GLY A 241 -25.87 -2.91 11.58
N ARG A 242 -24.66 -3.46 11.74
CA ARG A 242 -23.55 -2.89 12.50
C ARG A 242 -22.31 -2.59 11.64
N LEU A 243 -22.49 -2.43 10.33
CA LEU A 243 -21.38 -2.09 9.42
C LEU A 243 -20.72 -0.75 9.75
N PHE A 244 -21.50 0.15 10.33
CA PHE A 244 -21.09 1.52 10.61
C PHE A 244 -21.39 1.87 12.06
N HIS A 245 -20.45 2.53 12.72
CA HIS A 245 -20.68 3.20 13.99
C HIS A 245 -20.67 4.71 13.76
N LYS A 246 -21.80 5.37 14.00
CA LYS A 246 -21.96 6.81 13.80
C LYS A 246 -21.89 7.55 15.12
N ALA A 247 -21.25 8.70 15.11
CA ALA A 247 -21.34 9.72 16.14
C ALA A 247 -21.49 11.08 15.47
N ARG A 248 -22.10 12.04 16.16
CA ARG A 248 -22.23 13.42 15.66
C ARG A 248 -21.62 14.36 16.67
N VAL A 249 -20.70 15.20 16.21
CA VAL A 249 -20.10 16.28 16.98
C VAL A 249 -20.64 17.58 16.42
N ALA A 250 -21.61 18.17 17.11
CA ALA A 250 -22.20 19.44 16.73
C ALA A 250 -21.74 20.54 17.70
N HIS A 251 -21.22 21.64 17.16
CA HIS A 251 -20.88 22.82 17.94
C HIS A 251 -21.14 24.09 17.12
N GLY A 252 -22.10 24.91 17.58
CA GLY A 252 -22.58 26.08 16.85
C GLY A 252 -23.16 25.71 15.49
N ASP A 253 -22.73 26.41 14.44
CA ASP A 253 -23.18 26.24 13.05
C ASP A 253 -22.52 25.07 12.31
N ARG A 254 -21.58 24.37 12.95
CA ARG A 254 -20.85 23.26 12.35
C ARG A 254 -21.28 21.93 12.96
N ALA A 255 -21.53 20.97 12.09
CA ALA A 255 -21.76 19.59 12.46
C ALA A 255 -20.76 18.70 11.72
N VAL A 256 -20.07 17.87 12.48
CA VAL A 256 -19.19 16.82 11.97
C VAL A 256 -19.83 15.48 12.29
N ASP A 257 -20.20 14.75 11.25
CA ASP A 257 -20.66 13.38 11.37
C ASP A 257 -19.45 12.46 11.28
N LEU A 258 -19.19 11.68 12.32
CA LEU A 258 -18.12 10.72 12.39
C LEU A 258 -18.68 9.32 12.11
N ALA A 259 -18.06 8.59 11.21
CA ALA A 259 -18.37 7.21 10.91
C ALA A 259 -17.12 6.33 11.07
N LEU A 260 -17.24 5.25 11.84
CA LEU A 260 -16.26 4.16 11.82
C LEU A 260 -16.79 3.07 10.88
N VAL A 261 -15.94 2.62 9.96
CA VAL A 261 -16.36 1.78 8.83
C VAL A 261 -15.48 0.54 8.72
N ALA A 262 -16.12 -0.64 8.68
CA ALA A 262 -15.45 -1.90 8.40
C ALA A 262 -15.37 -2.16 6.89
N LEU A 263 -14.18 -2.42 6.36
CA LEU A 263 -13.99 -2.72 4.94
C LEU A 263 -13.25 -4.04 4.72
N PRO A 264 -13.85 -5.00 4.00
CA PRO A 264 -13.15 -6.21 3.63
C PRO A 264 -12.12 -5.94 2.52
N LEU A 265 -10.94 -6.53 2.65
CA LEU A 265 -9.90 -6.56 1.61
C LEU A 265 -10.18 -7.68 0.60
N SER A 266 -11.34 -7.61 -0.06
CA SER A 266 -11.85 -8.71 -0.88
C SER A 266 -12.58 -8.20 -2.12
N ALA A 267 -12.24 -8.76 -3.28
CA ALA A 267 -12.93 -8.47 -4.53
C ALA A 267 -14.38 -9.00 -4.53
N GLN A 268 -14.68 -10.05 -3.75
CA GLN A 268 -16.01 -10.67 -3.73
C GLN A 268 -17.08 -9.73 -3.20
N SER A 269 -16.75 -8.95 -2.16
CA SER A 269 -17.67 -8.00 -1.53
C SER A 269 -17.54 -6.58 -2.10
N PHE A 270 -16.71 -6.35 -3.12
CA PHE A 270 -16.38 -4.99 -3.59
C PHE A 270 -17.62 -4.16 -3.95
N GLU A 271 -18.51 -4.67 -4.80
CA GLU A 271 -19.71 -3.92 -5.22
C GLU A 271 -20.70 -3.72 -4.06
N SER A 272 -20.82 -4.70 -3.16
CA SER A 272 -21.64 -4.58 -1.94
C SER A 272 -21.12 -3.48 -1.02
N VAL A 273 -19.79 -3.41 -0.83
CA VAL A 273 -19.14 -2.39 -0.02
C VAL A 273 -19.37 -1.00 -0.60
N VAL A 274 -19.19 -0.84 -1.91
CA VAL A 274 -19.44 0.43 -2.62
C VAL A 274 -20.90 0.86 -2.42
N GLN A 275 -21.86 -0.05 -2.56
CA GLN A 275 -23.27 0.25 -2.37
C GLN A 275 -23.57 0.69 -0.93
N ASP A 276 -23.09 -0.05 0.07
CA ASP A 276 -23.35 0.25 1.48
C ASP A 276 -22.73 1.60 1.88
N LEU A 277 -21.49 1.88 1.45
CA LEU A 277 -20.84 3.17 1.67
C LEU A 277 -21.54 4.31 0.95
N THR A 278 -22.01 4.10 -0.27
CA THR A 278 -22.76 5.12 -1.01
C THR A 278 -24.06 5.47 -0.28
N GLY A 279 -24.78 4.48 0.26
CA GLY A 279 -25.96 4.72 1.09
C GLY A 279 -25.60 5.49 2.36
N LEU A 280 -24.59 5.02 3.10
CA LEU A 280 -24.10 5.68 4.31
C LEU A 280 -23.82 7.18 4.08
N LEU A 281 -23.08 7.50 3.03
CA LEU A 281 -22.54 8.85 2.79
C LEU A 281 -23.53 9.78 2.09
N ARG A 282 -24.57 9.25 1.46
CA ARG A 282 -25.71 10.04 0.96
C ARG A 282 -26.64 10.49 2.08
N ASP A 283 -26.87 9.61 3.06
CA ASP A 283 -27.83 9.83 4.15
C ASP A 283 -27.21 10.53 5.37
N SER A 284 -25.89 10.77 5.37
CA SER A 284 -25.17 11.50 6.42
C SER A 284 -25.18 13.00 6.20
#